data_AF-A0A8T4GT18-F1
#
_entry.id   AF-A0A8T4GT18-F1
#
_cell.length_a   1.000
_cell.length_b   1.000
_cell.length_c   1.000
_cell.angle_alpha   90.00
_cell.angle_beta   90.00
_cell.angle_gamma   90.00
#
_symmetry.space_group_name_H-M   'P 1'
#
loop_
_entity.id
_entity.type
_entity.pdbx_description
1 polymer ?
#
loop_
_entity_poly.entity_id
_entity_poly.type
_entity_poly.pdbx_seq_one_letter_code
_entity_poly.pdbx_strand_id
1 'polypeptide(L)'
;MPTLAELFRLGQVVVLSATLPIAIIAARGYRDAPFGRVVRPLVPITLSYLGVAAIKLLEPSMGADASKLLGSVAIALIAWTGLQAILLLSGRREL
;
A
#
# COMPACT_ATOMS: atom_id res chain seq x y z
N MET A 1 -23.56 10.79 17.31
CA MET A 1 -22.80 11.51 16.28
C MET A 1 -21.44 10.84 16.14
N PRO A 2 -20.90 10.66 14.92
CA PRO A 2 -19.61 10.02 14.73
C PRO A 2 -18.50 10.86 15.39
N THR A 3 -17.52 10.18 15.98
CA THR A 3 -16.35 10.85 16.56
C THR A 3 -15.41 11.34 15.46
N LEU A 4 -14.57 12.33 15.76
CA LEU A 4 -13.53 12.80 14.82
C LEU A 4 -12.61 11.65 14.39
N ALA A 5 -12.30 10.73 15.31
CA ALA A 5 -11.50 9.54 15.03
C ALA A 5 -12.19 8.58 14.02
N GLU A 6 -13.51 8.40 14.14
CA GLU A 6 -14.28 7.60 13.18
C GLU A 6 -14.32 8.25 11.80
N LEU A 7 -14.50 9.57 11.73
CA LEU A 7 -14.44 10.32 10.47
C LEU A 7 -13.07 10.18 9.78
N PHE A 8 -11.98 10.25 10.55
CA PHE A 8 -10.64 10.01 10.00
C PHE A 8 -10.45 8.58 9.49
N ARG A 9 -10.94 7.57 10.21
CA ARG A 9 -10.86 6.16 9.75
C ARG A 9 -11.67 5.95 8.48
N LEU A 10 -12.87 6.50 8.41
CA LEU A 10 -13.70 6.46 7.20
C LEU A 10 -12.98 7.14 6.02
N GLY A 11 -12.41 8.33 6.26
CA GLY A 11 -11.62 9.05 5.27
C GLY A 11 -10.43 8.24 4.76
N GLN A 12 -9.71 7.54 5.64
CA GLN A 12 -8.63 6.64 5.25
C GLN A 12 -9.11 5.53 4.31
N VAL A 13 -10.23 4.87 4.64
CA VAL A 13 -10.80 3.81 3.78
C VAL A 13 -11.19 4.38 2.41
N VAL A 14 -11.83 5.55 2.38
CA VAL A 14 -12.24 6.21 1.12
C VAL A 14 -11.02 6.55 0.27
N VAL A 15 -10.01 7.20 0.83
CA VAL A 15 -8.79 7.60 0.11
C VAL A 15 -8.04 6.38 -0.41
N LEU A 16 -7.86 5.34 0.41
CA LEU A 16 -7.16 4.12 0.01
C LEU A 16 -7.94 3.36 -1.08
N SER A 17 -9.27 3.31 -0.98
CA SER A 17 -10.13 2.72 -2.01
C SER A 17 -10.04 3.48 -3.33
N ALA A 18 -10.00 4.81 -3.29
CA ALA A 18 -9.82 5.65 -4.48
C ALA A 18 -8.41 5.53 -5.09
N THR A 19 -7.40 5.29 -4.26
CA THR A 19 -6.01 5.13 -4.68
C THR A 19 -5.77 3.78 -5.36
N LEU A 20 -6.48 2.72 -4.93
CA LEU A 20 -6.27 1.37 -5.43
C LEU A 20 -6.43 1.23 -6.97
N PRO A 21 -7.49 1.77 -7.62
CA PRO A 21 -7.58 1.79 -9.08
C PRO A 21 -6.38 2.47 -9.75
N ILE A 22 -5.90 3.59 -9.19
CA ILE A 22 -4.74 4.32 -9.73
C ILE A 22 -3.48 3.44 -9.66
N ALA A 23 -3.26 2.77 -8.51
CA ALA A 23 -2.15 1.84 -8.35
C ALA A 23 -2.21 0.68 -9.35
N ILE A 24 -3.41 0.13 -9.59
CA ILE A 24 -3.62 -0.94 -10.58
C ILE A 24 -3.33 -0.45 -12.01
N ILE A 25 -3.84 0.73 -12.38
CA ILE A 25 -3.60 1.33 -13.69
C ILE A 25 -2.10 1.56 -13.88
N ALA A 26 -1.42 2.14 -12.89
CA ALA A 26 0.03 2.38 -12.94
C ALA A 26 0.82 1.07 -13.06
N ALA A 27 0.49 0.05 -12.25
CA ALA A 27 1.16 -1.25 -12.29
C ALA A 27 1.01 -1.95 -13.64
N ARG A 28 -0.15 -1.78 -14.31
CA ARG A 28 -0.38 -2.28 -15.67
C ARG A 28 0.33 -1.43 -16.73
N GLY A 29 0.26 -0.11 -16.63
CA GLY A 29 0.89 0.81 -17.59
C GLY A 29 2.41 0.71 -17.64
N TYR A 30 3.05 0.44 -16.50
CA TYR A 30 4.51 0.25 -16.43
C TYR A 30 4.94 -1.21 -16.51
N ARG A 31 4.08 -2.15 -16.92
CA ARG A 31 4.39 -3.58 -16.90
C ARG A 31 5.68 -3.92 -17.64
N ASP A 32 5.93 -3.31 -18.79
CA ASP A 32 7.09 -3.64 -19.64
C ASP A 32 8.26 -2.64 -19.47
N ALA A 33 8.12 -1.68 -18.55
CA ALA A 33 9.15 -0.70 -18.24
C ALA A 33 10.01 -1.14 -17.05
N PRO A 34 11.30 -0.74 -16.98
CA PRO A 34 12.14 -0.96 -15.79
C PRO A 34 11.50 -0.40 -14.50
N PHE A 35 10.80 0.73 -14.61
CA PHE A 35 10.06 1.35 -13.52
C PHE A 35 8.90 0.49 -13.01
N GLY A 36 8.42 -0.48 -13.80
CA GLY A 36 7.39 -1.44 -13.39
C GLY A 36 7.75 -2.22 -12.13
N ARG A 37 9.04 -2.48 -11.88
CA ARG A 37 9.51 -3.14 -10.64
C ARG A 37 9.29 -2.30 -9.38
N VAL A 38 9.27 -0.98 -9.51
CA VAL A 38 9.00 -0.02 -8.43
C VAL A 38 7.49 0.16 -8.24
N VAL A 39 6.72 0.17 -9.32
CA VAL A 39 5.28 0.48 -9.28
C VAL A 39 4.43 -0.74 -8.91
N ARG A 40 4.76 -1.94 -9.39
CA ARG A 40 3.94 -3.14 -9.16
C ARG A 40 3.66 -3.43 -7.67
N PRO A 41 4.62 -3.30 -6.73
CA PRO A 41 4.36 -3.51 -5.31
C PRO A 41 3.38 -2.50 -4.69
N LEU A 42 3.13 -1.35 -5.33
CA LEU A 42 2.17 -0.37 -4.81
C LEU A 42 0.76 -0.96 -4.66
N VAL A 43 0.35 -1.88 -5.55
CA VAL A 43 -0.97 -2.53 -5.47
C VAL A 43 -1.13 -3.32 -4.16
N PRO A 44 -0.27 -4.32 -3.84
CA PRO A 44 -0.37 -5.02 -2.57
C PRO A 44 -0.09 -4.12 -1.35
N ILE A 45 0.73 -3.07 -1.45
CA ILE A 45 0.91 -2.08 -0.37
C ILE A 45 -0.42 -1.37 -0.07
N THR A 46 -1.09 -0.84 -1.09
CA THR A 46 -2.38 -0.15 -0.93
C THR A 46 -3.43 -1.11 -0.38
N LEU A 47 -3.48 -2.36 -0.86
CA LEU A 47 -4.38 -3.39 -0.33
C LEU A 47 -4.11 -3.69 1.15
N SER A 48 -2.85 -3.81 1.56
CA SER A 48 -2.49 -4.04 2.96
C SER A 48 -2.97 -2.90 3.85
N TYR A 49 -2.72 -1.64 3.47
CA TYR A 49 -3.20 -0.49 4.25
C TYR A 49 -4.73 -0.38 4.24
N LEU A 50 -5.38 -0.66 3.11
CA LEU A 50 -6.83 -0.67 3.01
C LEU A 50 -7.42 -1.74 3.94
N GLY A 51 -6.83 -2.94 3.98
CA GLY A 51 -7.20 -4.00 4.90
C GLY A 51 -7.06 -3.58 6.36
N VAL A 52 -5.94 -2.96 6.74
CA VAL A 52 -5.75 -2.42 8.10
C VAL A 52 -6.82 -1.37 8.45
N ALA A 53 -7.09 -0.44 7.54
CA ALA A 53 -8.07 0.62 7.76
C ALA A 53 -9.49 0.05 7.88
N ALA A 54 -9.86 -0.90 7.01
CA ALA A 54 -11.15 -1.57 7.04
C ALA A 54 -11.35 -2.38 8.33
N ILE A 55 -10.34 -3.15 8.76
CA ILE A 55 -10.43 -3.92 10.02
C ILE A 55 -10.54 -2.98 11.23
N LYS A 56 -9.76 -1.90 11.28
CA LYS A 56 -9.89 -0.91 12.37
C LYS A 56 -11.25 -0.20 12.40
N LEU A 57 -11.97 -0.19 11.29
CA LEU A 57 -13.30 0.39 11.19
C LEU A 57 -14.41 -0.63 11.55
N LEU A 58 -14.32 -1.86 11.06
CA LEU A 58 -15.34 -2.91 11.21
C LEU A 58 -15.16 -3.75 12.47
N GLU A 59 -13.92 -4.05 12.85
CA GLU A 59 -13.58 -4.93 13.98
C GLU A 59 -12.37 -4.37 14.76
N PRO A 60 -12.58 -3.34 15.60
CA PRO A 60 -11.50 -2.63 16.28
C PRO A 60 -10.63 -3.51 17.20
N SER A 61 -11.20 -4.60 17.75
CA SER A 61 -10.50 -5.58 18.59
C SER A 61 -9.33 -6.24 17.85
N MET A 62 -9.46 -6.49 16.55
CA MET A 62 -8.42 -7.09 15.70
C MET A 62 -7.45 -6.05 15.12
N GLY A 63 -7.67 -4.76 15.35
CA GLY A 63 -6.92 -3.68 14.70
C GLY A 63 -5.41 -3.69 14.99
N ALA A 64 -5.00 -4.14 16.17
CA ALA A 64 -3.59 -4.27 16.53
C ALA A 64 -2.91 -5.41 15.75
N ASP A 65 -3.55 -6.57 15.66
CA ASP A 65 -2.99 -7.73 14.96
C ASP A 65 -2.99 -7.52 13.45
N ALA A 66 -4.05 -6.91 12.90
CA ALA A 66 -4.09 -6.48 11.51
C ALA A 66 -2.95 -5.49 11.19
N SER A 67 -2.69 -4.51 12.07
CA SER A 67 -1.59 -3.56 11.89
C SER A 67 -0.23 -4.26 11.91
N LYS A 68 -0.04 -5.25 12.78
CA LYS A 68 1.21 -6.02 12.84
C LYS A 68 1.40 -6.86 11.59
N LEU A 69 0.41 -7.65 11.20
CA LEU A 69 0.54 -8.59 10.07
C LEU A 69 0.60 -7.85 8.73
N LEU A 70 -0.46 -7.12 8.37
CA LEU A 70 -0.54 -6.43 7.09
C LEU A 70 0.43 -5.24 7.01
N GLY A 71 0.68 -4.56 8.14
CA GLY A 71 1.67 -3.50 8.20
C GLY A 71 3.09 -4.01 7.99
N SER A 72 3.46 -5.17 8.55
CA SER A 72 4.78 -5.77 8.29
C SER A 72 4.95 -6.14 6.82
N VAL A 73 3.91 -6.69 6.18
CA VAL A 73 3.92 -6.95 4.73
C VAL A 73 4.08 -5.66 3.93
N ALA A 74 3.34 -4.61 4.28
CA ALA A 74 3.45 -3.32 3.62
C ALA A 74 4.86 -2.73 3.76
N ILE A 75 5.45 -2.77 4.95
CA ILE A 75 6.82 -2.29 5.23
C ILE A 75 7.84 -3.07 4.38
N ALA A 76 7.74 -4.40 4.32
CA ALA A 76 8.64 -5.21 3.52
C ALA A 76 8.56 -4.86 2.02
N LEU A 77 7.33 -4.66 1.50
CA LEU A 77 7.12 -4.25 0.11
C LEU A 77 7.60 -2.83 -0.18
N ILE A 78 7.45 -1.90 0.77
CA ILE A 78 7.98 -0.53 0.66
C ILE A 78 9.51 -0.58 0.61
N ALA A 79 10.15 -1.35 1.50
CA ALA A 79 11.60 -1.52 1.50
C ALA A 79 12.09 -2.11 0.17
N TRP A 80 11.41 -3.15 -0.34
CA TRP A 80 11.69 -3.72 -1.65
C TRP A 80 11.55 -2.70 -2.79
N THR A 81 10.49 -1.89 -2.74
CA THR A 81 10.25 -0.82 -3.71
C THR A 81 11.37 0.21 -3.70
N GLY A 82 11.81 0.62 -2.51
CA GLY A 82 12.95 1.52 -2.32
C GLY A 82 14.24 0.94 -2.90
N LEU A 83 14.51 -0.34 -2.67
CA LEU A 83 15.67 -1.02 -3.24
C LEU A 83 15.64 -1.02 -4.78
N GLN A 84 14.50 -1.36 -5.39
CA GLN A 84 14.33 -1.31 -6.84
C GLN A 84 14.50 0.11 -7.40
N ALA A 85 14.01 1.13 -6.68
CA ALA A 85 14.18 2.51 -7.08
C ALA A 85 15.66 2.94 -7.04
N ILE A 86 16.41 2.56 -6.00
CA ILE A 86 17.85 2.83 -5.90
C ILE A 86 18.62 2.15 -7.04
N LEU A 87 18.32 0.89 -7.35
CA LEU A 87 18.95 0.18 -8.47
C LEU A 87 18.68 0.89 -9.79
N LEU A 88 17.42 1.26 -10.04
CA LEU A 88 17.03 1.99 -11.24
C LEU A 88 17.76 3.33 -11.38
N LEU A 89 17.81 4.12 -10.31
CA LEU A 89 18.48 5.43 -10.28
C LEU A 89 20.00 5.34 -10.38
N SER A 90 20.58 4.22 -9.95
CA SER A 90 22.02 3.94 -10.09
C SER A 90 22.39 3.33 -11.44
N GLY A 91 21.43 3.17 -12.36
CA GLY A 91 21.63 2.51 -13.66
C GLY A 91 21.86 1.00 -13.56
N ARG A 92 21.76 0.42 -12.35
CA ARG A 92 21.90 -1.02 -12.11
C ARG A 92 20.58 -1.70 -12.40
N ARG A 93 20.62 -2.74 -13.23
CA ARG A 93 19.40 -3.44 -13.65
C ARG A 93 18.99 -4.52 -12.65
N GLU A 94 19.90 -5.07 -11.85
CA GLU A 94 19.68 -6.23 -10.97
C GLU A 94 20.55 -6.14 -9.70
N LEU A 95 20.20 -6.89 -8.65
CA LEU A 95 21.02 -7.06 -7.45
C LEU A 95 22.19 -7.99 -7.71
#